data_AF-A0A956LLS2-F1
#
_entry.id   AF-A0A956LLS2-F1
#
_cell.length_a   1.000
_cell.length_b   1.000
_cell.length_c   1.000
_cell.angle_alpha   90.00
_cell.angle_beta   90.00
_cell.angle_gamma   90.00
#
_symmetry.space_group_name_H-M   'P 1'
#
loop_
_entity.id
_entity.type
_entity.pdbx_description
1 polymer ?
#
loop_
_entity_poly.entity_id
_entity_poly.type
_entity_poly.pdbx_seq_one_letter_code
_entity_poly.pdbx_strand_id
1 'polypeptide(L)'
;ARQIAEALRVELATLAHRGTASPEAIEYYMRGRAKTRGFGKAQQAAVALFERSLQLAEEFKPAIAAHAFATLRGWFFAEQHGDRDWGARVEATLARARRDAPELAETQIALGVYSLQLGDYPRAVIALRRALEIAPTCALAHQYLGLIEVEAGRFAEGRERLKLAVELDPTLITASFELARSAALIGDQERYERLVRRIVRIAGYRDTGAAVLEMRVASWSGDLALARAAYQHIGADPSPEDTAAQVYARAILEAPAEEVLDEMLRRRQQIPNLRFRSLSAQLIAEQLALRGQPRRALELVREATGEVLVDIEWLERCPALTEVRREPGYAEVREALRKRARAVWS
;
A
#
# COMPACT_ATOMS: atom_id res chain seq x y z
N ALA A 1 -7.15 -13.44 22.55
CA ALA A 1 -8.53 -13.58 22.05
C ALA A 1 -8.67 -13.13 20.59
N ARG A 2 -8.45 -11.84 20.26
CA ARG A 2 -8.65 -11.29 18.90
C ARG A 2 -7.80 -11.95 17.79
N GLN A 3 -6.50 -12.19 18.04
CA GLN A 3 -5.62 -12.88 17.07
C GLN A 3 -6.02 -14.34 16.83
N ILE A 4 -6.41 -15.03 17.90
CA ILE A 4 -6.89 -16.41 17.82
C ILE A 4 -8.18 -16.46 16.99
N ALA A 5 -9.08 -15.49 17.17
CA ALA A 5 -10.31 -15.40 16.37
C ALA A 5 -10.00 -15.22 14.87
N GLU A 6 -9.04 -14.38 14.50
CA GLU A 6 -8.64 -14.20 13.10
C GLU A 6 -7.92 -15.44 12.53
N ALA A 7 -7.08 -16.11 13.30
CA ALA A 7 -6.44 -17.36 12.89
C ALA A 7 -7.47 -18.47 12.67
N LEU A 8 -8.43 -18.62 13.61
CA LEU A 8 -9.51 -19.60 13.50
C LEU A 8 -10.43 -19.30 12.31
N ARG A 9 -10.73 -18.03 12.01
CA ARG A 9 -11.53 -17.64 10.84
C ARG A 9 -10.94 -18.22 9.55
N VAL A 10 -9.63 -18.05 9.38
CA VAL A 10 -8.90 -18.55 8.21
C VAL A 10 -8.96 -20.07 8.12
N GLU A 11 -8.73 -20.76 9.23
CA GLU A 11 -8.76 -22.23 9.29
C GLU A 11 -10.16 -22.75 8.98
N LEU A 12 -11.20 -22.16 9.59
CA LEU A 12 -12.60 -22.54 9.36
C LEU A 12 -13.01 -22.30 7.91
N ALA A 13 -12.63 -21.18 7.30
CA ALA A 13 -12.89 -20.92 5.89
C ALA A 13 -12.20 -21.97 5.01
N THR A 14 -10.95 -22.34 5.30
CA THR A 14 -10.22 -23.37 4.54
C THR A 14 -10.88 -24.75 4.71
N LEU A 15 -11.28 -25.09 5.93
CA LEU A 15 -11.95 -26.36 6.26
C LEU A 15 -13.31 -26.49 5.57
N ALA A 16 -14.09 -25.42 5.49
CA ALA A 16 -15.37 -25.41 4.79
C ALA A 16 -15.27 -25.79 3.31
N HIS A 17 -14.10 -25.59 2.70
CA HIS A 17 -13.82 -25.93 1.30
C HIS A 17 -12.86 -27.11 1.14
N ARG A 18 -12.55 -27.85 2.21
CA ARG A 18 -11.59 -28.97 2.15
C ARG A 18 -12.06 -30.09 1.23
N GLY A 19 -13.38 -30.29 1.09
CA GLY A 19 -13.95 -31.31 0.21
C GLY A 19 -13.74 -31.05 -1.29
N THR A 20 -13.38 -29.81 -1.67
CA THR A 20 -13.20 -29.42 -3.08
C THR A 20 -11.72 -29.32 -3.49
N ALA A 21 -10.78 -29.77 -2.64
CA ALA A 21 -9.36 -29.64 -2.89
C ALA A 21 -8.55 -30.81 -2.31
N SER A 22 -7.55 -31.27 -3.06
CA SER A 22 -6.59 -32.26 -2.55
C SER A 22 -5.73 -31.66 -1.42
N PRO A 23 -5.15 -32.49 -0.53
CA PRO A 23 -4.21 -32.01 0.50
C PRO A 23 -3.05 -31.20 -0.09
N GLU A 24 -2.54 -31.61 -1.26
CA GLU A 24 -1.48 -30.91 -1.98
C GLU A 24 -1.93 -29.51 -2.46
N ALA A 25 -3.15 -29.39 -3.01
CA ALA A 25 -3.70 -28.10 -3.41
C ALA A 25 -3.85 -27.14 -2.22
N ILE A 26 -4.26 -27.65 -1.06
CA ILE A 26 -4.38 -26.87 0.19
C ILE A 26 -2.99 -26.44 0.68
N GLU A 27 -1.97 -27.30 0.58
CA GLU A 27 -0.61 -26.95 0.97
C GLU A 27 -0.07 -25.77 0.13
N TYR A 28 -0.23 -25.82 -1.19
CA TYR A 28 0.14 -24.73 -2.08
C TYR A 28 -0.58 -23.42 -1.73
N TYR A 29 -1.87 -23.49 -1.43
CA TYR A 29 -2.64 -22.35 -0.96
C TYR A 29 -2.08 -21.75 0.34
N MET A 30 -1.79 -22.58 1.34
CA MET A 30 -1.26 -22.12 2.64
C MET A 30 0.12 -21.48 2.49
N ARG A 31 0.99 -22.08 1.66
CA ARG A 31 2.30 -21.50 1.31
C ARG A 31 2.15 -20.17 0.57
N GLY A 32 1.19 -20.07 -0.36
CA GLY A 32 0.86 -18.84 -1.07
C GLY A 32 0.49 -17.71 -0.11
N ARG A 33 -0.39 -18.00 0.86
CA ARG A 33 -0.82 -17.03 1.88
C ARG A 33 0.33 -16.54 2.76
N ALA A 34 1.23 -17.43 3.16
CA ALA A 34 2.41 -17.04 3.92
C ALA A 34 3.29 -16.05 3.13
N LYS A 35 3.37 -16.21 1.81
CA LYS A 35 4.13 -15.32 0.91
C LYS A 35 3.43 -14.00 0.61
N THR A 36 2.09 -13.97 0.63
CA THR A 36 1.31 -12.73 0.43
C THR A 36 1.61 -11.66 1.48
N ARG A 37 2.30 -11.98 2.58
CA ARG A 37 2.72 -10.99 3.58
C ARG A 37 3.87 -10.10 3.11
N GLY A 38 4.75 -10.62 2.24
CA GLY A 38 5.91 -9.87 1.73
C GLY A 38 5.63 -9.12 0.43
N PHE A 39 6.60 -8.33 -0.01
CA PHE A 39 6.55 -7.53 -1.24
C PHE A 39 7.55 -8.07 -2.27
N GLY A 40 7.59 -7.46 -3.46
CA GLY A 40 8.61 -7.82 -4.46
C GLY A 40 8.48 -9.27 -4.95
N LYS A 41 9.60 -10.00 -4.93
CA LYS A 41 9.69 -11.43 -5.29
C LYS A 41 8.75 -12.33 -4.48
N ALA A 42 8.45 -11.98 -3.22
CA ALA A 42 7.50 -12.75 -2.41
C ALA A 42 6.09 -12.71 -3.01
N GLN A 43 5.70 -11.59 -3.60
CA GLN A 43 4.38 -11.42 -4.21
C GLN A 43 4.24 -12.27 -5.47
N GLN A 44 5.27 -12.33 -6.32
CA GLN A 44 5.29 -13.21 -7.49
C GLN A 44 5.24 -14.69 -7.10
N ALA A 45 5.98 -15.07 -6.06
CA ALA A 45 5.94 -16.42 -5.52
C ALA A 45 4.54 -16.77 -4.99
N ALA A 46 3.85 -15.83 -4.33
CA ALA A 46 2.48 -16.04 -3.86
C ALA A 46 1.53 -16.33 -5.04
N VAL A 47 1.59 -15.53 -6.11
CA VAL A 47 0.78 -15.74 -7.32
C VAL A 47 1.03 -17.14 -7.91
N ALA A 48 2.28 -17.53 -8.10
CA ALA A 48 2.63 -18.84 -8.65
C ALA A 48 2.14 -20.01 -7.78
N LEU A 49 2.18 -19.86 -6.45
CA LEU A 49 1.66 -20.87 -5.52
C LEU A 49 0.14 -21.00 -5.60
N PHE A 50 -0.59 -19.90 -5.76
CA PHE A 50 -2.04 -19.96 -5.96
C PHE A 50 -2.41 -20.54 -7.33
N GLU A 51 -1.67 -20.20 -8.39
CA GLU A 51 -1.85 -20.83 -9.69
C GLU A 51 -1.64 -22.35 -9.61
N ARG A 52 -0.63 -22.81 -8.86
CA ARG A 52 -0.39 -24.24 -8.66
C ARG A 52 -1.49 -24.92 -7.85
N SER A 53 -2.00 -24.25 -6.82
CA SER A 53 -3.17 -24.72 -6.06
C SER A 53 -4.39 -24.90 -6.97
N LEU A 54 -4.67 -23.92 -7.84
CA LEU A 54 -5.80 -23.91 -8.75
C LEU A 54 -5.66 -24.89 -9.94
N GLN A 55 -4.43 -25.29 -10.30
CA GLN A 55 -4.20 -26.38 -11.26
C GLN A 55 -4.62 -27.74 -10.69
N LEU A 56 -4.44 -27.94 -9.39
CA LEU A 56 -4.78 -29.19 -8.70
C LEU A 56 -6.24 -29.21 -8.21
N ALA A 57 -6.84 -28.05 -7.98
CA ALA A 57 -8.21 -27.90 -7.53
C ALA A 57 -8.82 -26.60 -8.09
N GLU A 58 -9.40 -26.70 -9.29
CA GLU A 58 -9.91 -25.55 -10.04
C GLU A 58 -11.03 -24.79 -9.32
N GLU A 59 -11.87 -25.51 -8.57
CA GLU A 59 -13.02 -24.95 -7.86
C GLU A 59 -12.69 -24.53 -6.42
N PHE A 60 -11.40 -24.56 -6.01
CA PHE A 60 -11.01 -24.26 -4.64
C PHE A 60 -11.12 -22.75 -4.33
N LYS A 61 -12.31 -22.35 -3.88
CA LYS A 61 -12.72 -20.96 -3.65
C LYS A 61 -11.73 -20.12 -2.82
N PRO A 62 -11.16 -20.62 -1.69
CA PRO A 62 -10.15 -19.86 -0.95
C PRO A 62 -8.93 -19.49 -1.79
N ALA A 63 -8.45 -20.39 -2.67
CA ALA A 63 -7.35 -20.11 -3.58
C ALA A 63 -7.77 -19.14 -4.69
N ILE A 64 -9.00 -19.22 -5.20
CA ILE A 64 -9.51 -18.25 -6.20
C ILE A 64 -9.49 -16.84 -5.63
N ALA A 65 -10.05 -16.64 -4.43
CA ALA A 65 -10.10 -15.33 -3.76
C ALA A 65 -8.68 -14.81 -3.42
N ALA A 66 -7.82 -15.67 -2.88
CA ALA A 66 -6.45 -15.30 -2.54
C ALA A 66 -5.60 -14.99 -3.78
N HIS A 67 -5.83 -15.68 -4.90
CA HIS A 67 -5.16 -15.41 -6.17
C HIS A 67 -5.49 -14.00 -6.67
N ALA A 68 -6.77 -13.59 -6.66
CA ALA A 68 -7.19 -12.25 -7.05
C ALA A 68 -6.56 -11.15 -6.17
N PHE A 69 -6.49 -11.37 -4.86
CA PHE A 69 -5.81 -10.43 -3.97
C PHE A 69 -4.29 -10.38 -4.22
N ALA A 70 -3.67 -11.51 -4.53
CA ALA A 70 -2.25 -11.59 -4.80
C ALA A 70 -1.85 -10.92 -6.13
N THR A 71 -2.67 -11.03 -7.17
CA THR A 71 -2.42 -10.31 -8.44
C THR A 71 -2.55 -8.80 -8.27
N LEU A 72 -3.51 -8.33 -7.47
CA LEU A 72 -3.65 -6.90 -7.13
C LEU A 72 -2.44 -6.32 -6.42
N ARG A 73 -1.88 -7.07 -5.48
CA ARG A 73 -0.64 -6.68 -4.80
C ARG A 73 0.55 -6.65 -5.74
N GLY A 74 0.61 -7.56 -6.72
CA GLY A 74 1.62 -7.54 -7.77
C GLY A 74 1.47 -6.33 -8.69
N TRP A 75 0.24 -6.01 -9.11
CA TRP A 75 -0.02 -4.86 -9.99
C TRP A 75 0.38 -3.52 -9.38
N PHE A 76 0.29 -3.36 -8.06
CA PHE A 76 0.72 -2.14 -7.38
C PHE A 76 2.21 -1.82 -7.62
N PHE A 77 3.08 -2.84 -7.73
CA PHE A 77 4.51 -2.70 -8.03
C PHE A 77 4.88 -3.34 -9.38
N ALA A 78 4.01 -3.21 -10.38
CA ALA A 78 4.16 -3.87 -11.69
C ALA A 78 5.52 -3.60 -12.37
N GLU A 79 6.08 -2.39 -12.21
CA GLU A 79 7.39 -2.02 -12.76
C GLU A 79 8.52 -2.93 -12.26
N GLN A 80 8.39 -3.50 -11.05
CA GLN A 80 9.41 -4.37 -10.44
C GLN A 80 9.23 -5.85 -10.82
N HIS A 81 8.30 -6.15 -11.72
CA HIS A 81 7.81 -7.50 -11.95
C HIS A 81 7.88 -7.99 -13.39
N GLY A 82 8.60 -7.27 -14.25
CA GLY A 82 8.83 -7.62 -15.66
C GLY A 82 7.57 -7.48 -16.53
N ASP A 83 7.64 -8.04 -17.74
CA ASP A 83 6.72 -7.80 -18.87
C ASP A 83 5.32 -8.46 -18.76
N ARG A 84 4.84 -8.74 -17.54
CA ARG A 84 3.50 -9.30 -17.34
C ARG A 84 2.47 -8.20 -17.48
N ASP A 85 1.41 -8.45 -18.25
CA ASP A 85 0.21 -7.62 -18.24
C ASP A 85 -0.56 -7.83 -16.92
N TRP A 86 -0.11 -7.14 -15.88
CA TRP A 86 -0.70 -7.16 -14.55
C TRP A 86 -2.13 -6.62 -14.55
N GLY A 87 -2.45 -5.66 -15.42
CA GLY A 87 -3.80 -5.12 -15.55
C GLY A 87 -4.80 -6.19 -16.01
N ALA A 88 -4.50 -6.87 -17.12
CA ALA A 88 -5.35 -7.95 -17.63
C ALA A 88 -5.43 -9.13 -16.64
N ARG A 89 -4.34 -9.47 -15.95
CA ARG A 89 -4.33 -10.52 -14.92
C ARG A 89 -5.20 -10.17 -13.72
N VAL A 90 -5.14 -8.94 -13.23
CA VAL A 90 -5.99 -8.47 -12.15
C VAL A 90 -7.45 -8.57 -12.54
N GLU A 91 -7.82 -8.09 -13.73
CA GLU A 91 -9.20 -8.16 -14.22
C GLU A 91 -9.70 -9.60 -14.35
N ALA A 92 -8.91 -10.49 -14.96
CA ALA A 92 -9.29 -11.89 -15.13
C ALA A 92 -9.47 -12.61 -13.78
N THR A 93 -8.54 -12.42 -12.85
CA THR A 93 -8.59 -13.07 -11.53
C THR A 93 -9.70 -12.51 -10.64
N LEU A 94 -9.97 -11.20 -10.70
CA LEU A 94 -11.10 -10.58 -10.01
C LEU A 94 -12.45 -11.00 -10.58
N ALA A 95 -12.59 -11.07 -11.90
CA ALA A 95 -13.81 -11.56 -12.54
C ALA A 95 -14.13 -12.98 -12.11
N ARG A 96 -13.11 -13.85 -12.06
CA ARG A 96 -13.24 -15.22 -11.54
C ARG A 96 -13.64 -15.24 -10.07
N ALA A 97 -12.96 -14.49 -9.20
CA ALA A 97 -13.29 -14.45 -7.78
C ALA A 97 -14.72 -13.95 -7.51
N ARG A 98 -15.17 -12.93 -8.25
CA ARG A 98 -16.53 -12.41 -8.16
C ARG A 98 -17.59 -13.44 -8.57
N ARG A 99 -17.30 -14.25 -9.59
CA ARG A 99 -18.23 -15.26 -10.11
C ARG A 99 -18.24 -16.52 -9.23
N ASP A 100 -17.07 -17.03 -8.87
CA ASP A 100 -16.91 -18.38 -8.34
C ASP A 100 -16.75 -18.41 -6.81
N ALA A 101 -16.41 -17.28 -6.17
CA ALA A 101 -16.24 -17.15 -4.72
C ALA A 101 -16.78 -15.83 -4.13
N PRO A 102 -17.98 -15.33 -4.51
CA PRO A 102 -18.49 -14.04 -4.04
C PRO A 102 -18.73 -13.96 -2.52
N GLU A 103 -18.91 -15.09 -1.86
CA GLU A 103 -19.23 -15.22 -0.44
C GLU A 103 -18.03 -15.06 0.50
N LEU A 104 -16.80 -15.08 -0.04
CA LEU A 104 -15.59 -14.97 0.78
C LEU A 104 -15.23 -13.51 1.07
N ALA A 105 -14.85 -13.23 2.32
CA ALA A 105 -14.36 -11.91 2.71
C ALA A 105 -13.14 -11.48 1.88
N GLU A 106 -12.24 -12.40 1.57
CA GLU A 106 -11.07 -12.18 0.72
C GLU A 106 -11.45 -11.68 -0.69
N THR A 107 -12.54 -12.17 -1.28
CA THR A 107 -13.05 -11.68 -2.56
C THR A 107 -13.52 -10.23 -2.44
N GLN A 108 -14.27 -9.91 -1.38
CA GLN A 108 -14.73 -8.54 -1.13
C GLN A 108 -13.56 -7.58 -0.84
N ILE A 109 -12.51 -8.05 -0.18
CA ILE A 109 -11.26 -7.29 0.01
C ILE A 109 -10.58 -7.04 -1.32
N ALA A 110 -10.44 -8.06 -2.17
CA ALA A 110 -9.83 -7.90 -3.49
C ALA A 110 -10.60 -6.86 -4.32
N LEU A 111 -11.94 -6.93 -4.33
CA LEU A 111 -12.79 -5.94 -4.99
C LEU A 111 -12.58 -4.53 -4.42
N GLY A 112 -12.56 -4.39 -3.09
CA GLY A 112 -12.35 -3.09 -2.45
C GLY A 112 -10.97 -2.50 -2.73
N VAL A 113 -9.93 -3.32 -2.72
CA VAL A 113 -8.55 -2.89 -3.01
C VAL A 113 -8.39 -2.53 -4.48
N TYR A 114 -9.07 -3.24 -5.39
CA TYR A 114 -9.09 -2.87 -6.79
C TYR A 114 -9.72 -1.49 -7.00
N SER A 115 -10.91 -1.26 -6.44
CA SER A 115 -11.58 0.04 -6.48
C SER A 115 -10.72 1.15 -5.86
N LEU A 116 -10.05 0.87 -4.74
CA LEU A 116 -9.09 1.79 -4.11
C LEU A 116 -7.92 2.14 -5.06
N GLN A 117 -7.35 1.15 -5.74
CA GLN A 117 -6.24 1.36 -6.68
C GLN A 117 -6.67 2.13 -7.94
N LEU A 118 -7.95 2.05 -8.32
CA LEU A 118 -8.56 2.84 -9.40
C LEU A 118 -9.06 4.23 -8.97
N GLY A 119 -9.02 4.55 -7.67
CA GLY A 119 -9.53 5.82 -7.15
C GLY A 119 -11.07 5.89 -6.99
N ASP A 120 -11.76 4.75 -7.07
CA ASP A 120 -13.20 4.59 -6.81
C ASP A 120 -13.43 4.25 -5.32
N TYR A 121 -13.25 5.26 -4.48
CA TYR A 121 -13.35 5.11 -3.02
C TYR A 121 -14.74 4.71 -2.50
N PRO A 122 -15.86 5.19 -3.05
CA PRO A 122 -17.19 4.73 -2.63
C PRO A 122 -17.36 3.22 -2.82
N ARG A 123 -16.99 2.68 -3.98
CA ARG A 123 -17.03 1.23 -4.20
C ARG A 123 -16.05 0.49 -3.31
N ALA A 124 -14.86 1.05 -3.06
CA ALA A 124 -13.89 0.47 -2.14
C ALA A 124 -14.47 0.31 -0.73
N VAL A 125 -15.09 1.37 -0.18
CA VAL A 125 -15.72 1.35 1.14
C VAL A 125 -16.86 0.33 1.20
N ILE A 126 -17.73 0.27 0.19
CA ILE A 126 -18.84 -0.69 0.13
C ILE A 126 -18.31 -2.12 0.19
N ALA A 127 -17.34 -2.47 -0.67
CA ALA A 127 -16.79 -3.82 -0.72
C ALA A 127 -16.06 -4.20 0.58
N LEU A 128 -15.28 -3.29 1.17
CA LEU A 128 -14.58 -3.55 2.43
C LEU A 128 -15.54 -3.66 3.63
N ARG A 129 -16.65 -2.91 3.65
CA ARG A 129 -17.71 -3.08 4.64
C ARG A 129 -18.38 -4.45 4.49
N ARG A 130 -18.64 -4.88 3.25
CA ARG A 130 -19.16 -6.23 2.98
C ARG A 130 -18.21 -7.33 3.46
N ALA A 131 -16.90 -7.12 3.31
CA ALA A 131 -15.90 -8.04 3.87
C ALA A 131 -16.00 -8.13 5.40
N LEU A 132 -16.25 -7.01 6.10
CA LEU A 132 -16.45 -6.99 7.55
C LEU A 132 -17.80 -7.56 7.99
N GLU A 133 -18.85 -7.48 7.17
CA GLU A 133 -20.12 -8.18 7.43
C GLU A 133 -19.94 -9.70 7.38
N ILE A 134 -19.14 -10.20 6.44
CA ILE A 134 -18.81 -11.63 6.33
C ILE A 134 -17.86 -12.05 7.45
N ALA A 135 -16.85 -11.22 7.73
CA ALA A 135 -15.78 -11.51 8.67
C ALA A 135 -15.43 -10.28 9.52
N PRO A 136 -16.13 -10.06 10.65
CA PRO A 136 -15.92 -8.88 11.50
C PRO A 136 -14.50 -8.73 12.05
N THR A 137 -13.77 -9.83 12.19
CA THR A 137 -12.38 -9.86 12.67
C THR A 137 -11.35 -9.78 11.55
N CYS A 138 -11.75 -9.59 10.29
CA CYS A 138 -10.79 -9.60 9.19
C CYS A 138 -9.83 -8.41 9.25
N ALA A 139 -8.58 -8.70 9.61
CA ALA A 139 -7.55 -7.69 9.83
C ALA A 139 -7.27 -6.85 8.57
N LEU A 140 -7.26 -7.48 7.40
CA LEU A 140 -7.02 -6.79 6.12
C LEU A 140 -8.14 -5.80 5.76
N ALA A 141 -9.41 -6.14 6.01
CA ALA A 141 -10.52 -5.24 5.75
C ALA A 141 -10.47 -4.00 6.67
N HIS A 142 -10.13 -4.19 7.95
CA HIS A 142 -9.88 -3.09 8.88
C HIS A 142 -8.70 -2.22 8.44
N GLN A 143 -7.61 -2.82 7.96
CA GLN A 143 -6.45 -2.08 7.45
C GLN A 143 -6.82 -1.14 6.29
N TYR A 144 -7.49 -1.67 5.24
CA TYR A 144 -7.80 -0.86 4.07
C TYR A 144 -8.88 0.20 4.33
N LEU A 145 -9.89 -0.09 5.15
CA LEU A 145 -10.84 0.93 5.58
C LEU A 145 -10.17 2.00 6.42
N GLY A 146 -9.26 1.61 7.33
CA GLY A 146 -8.56 2.55 8.20
C GLY A 146 -7.65 3.48 7.39
N LEU A 147 -6.99 2.94 6.37
CA LEU A 147 -6.22 3.71 5.39
C LEU A 147 -7.09 4.76 4.68
N ILE A 148 -8.23 4.34 4.11
CA ILE A 148 -9.16 5.26 3.43
C ILE A 148 -9.68 6.33 4.38
N GLU A 149 -10.02 5.96 5.63
CA GLU A 149 -10.48 6.89 6.65
C GLU A 149 -9.42 7.94 7.01
N VAL A 150 -8.16 7.53 7.22
CA VAL A 150 -7.05 8.45 7.46
C VAL A 150 -6.84 9.38 6.26
N GLU A 151 -6.75 8.85 5.05
CA GLU A 151 -6.52 9.67 3.84
C GLU A 151 -7.66 10.66 3.59
N ALA A 152 -8.89 10.29 3.94
CA ALA A 152 -10.09 11.13 3.80
C ALA A 152 -10.29 12.10 4.97
N GLY A 153 -9.35 12.20 5.92
CA GLY A 153 -9.41 13.14 7.03
C GLY A 153 -10.16 12.65 8.28
N ARG A 154 -10.68 11.42 8.28
CA ARG A 154 -11.31 10.78 9.45
C ARG A 154 -10.23 10.11 10.31
N PHE A 155 -9.31 10.93 10.83
CA PHE A 155 -8.07 10.44 11.40
C PHE A 155 -8.25 9.60 12.67
N ALA A 156 -9.20 9.96 13.54
CA ALA A 156 -9.42 9.24 14.79
C ALA A 156 -9.94 7.83 14.51
N GLU A 157 -11.01 7.74 13.72
CA GLU A 157 -11.64 6.48 13.32
C GLU A 157 -10.68 5.59 12.54
N GLY A 158 -9.99 6.16 11.56
CA GLY A 158 -9.04 5.43 10.74
C GLY A 158 -7.87 4.86 11.55
N ARG A 159 -7.31 5.64 12.49
CA ARG A 159 -6.24 5.16 13.38
C ARG A 159 -6.71 4.08 14.34
N GLU A 160 -7.92 4.16 14.89
CA GLU A 160 -8.48 3.08 15.72
C GLU A 160 -8.66 1.80 14.91
N ARG A 161 -9.12 1.92 13.66
CA ARG A 161 -9.26 0.77 12.76
C ARG A 161 -7.92 0.15 12.38
N LEU A 162 -6.90 0.97 12.11
CA LEU A 162 -5.54 0.50 11.87
C LEU A 162 -4.93 -0.17 13.11
N LYS A 163 -5.14 0.38 14.32
CA LYS A 163 -4.72 -0.27 15.58
C LYS A 163 -5.38 -1.64 15.72
N LEU A 164 -6.68 -1.74 15.45
CA LEU A 164 -7.41 -3.01 15.50
C LEU A 164 -6.86 -4.01 14.48
N ALA A 165 -6.55 -3.59 13.26
CA ALA A 165 -5.91 -4.46 12.26
C ALA A 165 -4.58 -5.03 12.77
N VAL A 166 -3.77 -4.18 13.40
CA VAL A 166 -2.47 -4.54 14.00
C VAL A 166 -2.62 -5.46 15.22
N GLU A 167 -3.70 -5.33 15.98
CA GLU A 167 -4.03 -6.23 17.09
C GLU A 167 -4.49 -7.60 16.58
N LEU A 168 -5.30 -7.63 15.52
CA LEU A 168 -5.87 -8.84 14.92
C LEU A 168 -4.81 -9.66 14.17
N ASP A 169 -3.97 -9.01 13.37
CA ASP A 169 -2.81 -9.61 12.72
C ASP A 169 -1.58 -8.69 12.86
N PRO A 170 -0.71 -8.97 13.83
CA PRO A 170 0.52 -8.23 14.04
C PRO A 170 1.46 -8.18 12.85
N THR A 171 1.33 -9.11 11.90
CA THR A 171 2.20 -9.24 10.73
C THR A 171 1.81 -8.33 9.57
N LEU A 172 0.66 -7.63 9.69
CA LEU A 172 0.23 -6.61 8.73
C LEU A 172 1.06 -5.33 8.90
N ILE A 173 2.24 -5.33 8.30
CA ILE A 173 3.17 -4.21 8.37
C ILE A 173 2.62 -2.93 7.72
N THR A 174 1.74 -3.03 6.72
CA THR A 174 1.12 -1.84 6.09
C THR A 174 0.30 -1.04 7.10
N ALA A 175 -0.47 -1.68 7.97
CA ALA A 175 -1.20 -0.96 9.03
C ALA A 175 -0.25 -0.27 10.03
N SER A 176 0.86 -0.94 10.38
CA SER A 176 1.88 -0.34 11.24
C SER A 176 2.61 0.82 10.55
N PHE A 177 2.87 0.71 9.24
CA PHE A 177 3.47 1.75 8.40
C PHE A 177 2.59 3.01 8.37
N GLU A 178 1.29 2.86 8.15
CA GLU A 178 0.37 4.02 8.13
C GLU A 178 0.28 4.70 9.50
N LEU A 179 0.27 3.92 10.59
CA LEU A 179 0.34 4.48 11.94
C LEU A 179 1.67 5.19 12.21
N ALA A 180 2.79 4.67 11.71
CA ALA A 180 4.12 5.27 11.86
C ALA A 180 4.20 6.58 11.08
N ARG A 181 3.75 6.57 9.82
CA ARG A 181 3.67 7.73 8.95
C ARG A 181 2.80 8.83 9.54
N SER A 182 1.63 8.48 10.06
CA SER A 182 0.74 9.41 10.74
C SER A 182 1.40 9.99 12.01
N ALA A 183 2.09 9.17 12.81
CA ALA A 183 2.84 9.64 13.98
C ALA A 183 3.93 10.65 13.61
N ALA A 184 4.69 10.39 12.53
CA ALA A 184 5.69 11.33 12.02
C ALA A 184 5.06 12.66 11.56
N LEU A 185 3.95 12.62 10.83
CA LEU A 185 3.25 13.82 10.34
C LEU A 185 2.67 14.69 11.45
N ILE A 186 2.30 14.11 12.59
CA ILE A 186 1.80 14.86 13.76
C ILE A 186 2.90 15.21 14.77
N GLY A 187 4.15 14.83 14.51
CA GLY A 187 5.30 15.10 15.38
C GLY A 187 5.42 14.19 16.62
N ASP A 188 4.69 13.07 16.66
CA ASP A 188 4.80 12.07 17.74
C ASP A 188 5.99 11.13 17.47
N GLN A 189 7.20 11.66 17.72
CA GLN A 189 8.46 11.00 17.44
C GLN A 189 8.62 9.66 18.19
N GLU A 190 8.21 9.61 19.46
CA GLU A 190 8.32 8.40 20.29
C GLU A 190 7.49 7.25 19.69
N ARG A 191 6.26 7.56 19.25
CA ARG A 191 5.39 6.58 18.62
C ARG A 191 5.87 6.18 17.24
N TYR A 192 6.35 7.14 16.44
CA TYR A 192 6.96 6.87 15.14
C TYR A 192 8.08 5.83 15.27
N GLU A 193 9.08 6.09 16.12
CA GLU A 193 10.23 5.21 16.29
C GLU A 193 9.85 3.81 16.81
N ARG A 194 8.90 3.75 17.76
CA ARG A 194 8.38 2.47 18.28
C ARG A 194 7.73 1.64 17.17
N LEU A 195 6.96 2.27 16.28
CA LEU A 195 6.30 1.58 15.19
C LEU A 195 7.29 1.15 14.10
N VAL A 196 8.26 2.00 13.75
CA VAL A 196 9.32 1.65 12.79
C VAL A 196 10.15 0.46 13.29
N ARG A 197 10.60 0.48 14.57
CA ARG A 197 11.29 -0.67 15.18
C ARG A 197 10.47 -1.96 15.09
N ARG A 198 9.15 -1.87 15.22
CA ARG A 198 8.25 -3.02 15.06
C ARG A 198 8.20 -3.50 13.61
N ILE A 199 8.03 -2.60 12.65
CA ILE A 199 8.00 -2.95 11.21
C ILE A 199 9.29 -3.67 10.83
N VAL A 200 10.43 -3.09 11.19
CA VAL A 200 11.77 -3.66 10.92
C VAL A 200 11.95 -5.03 11.57
N ARG A 201 11.46 -5.22 12.80
CA ARG A 201 11.52 -6.54 13.47
C ARG A 201 10.73 -7.62 12.73
N ILE A 202 9.61 -7.26 12.12
CA ILE A 202 8.70 -8.22 11.48
C ILE A 202 9.11 -8.53 10.04
N ALA A 203 9.36 -7.50 9.24
CA ALA A 203 9.63 -7.65 7.81
C ALA A 203 11.12 -7.54 7.45
N GLY A 204 11.94 -7.03 8.36
CA GLY A 204 13.31 -6.63 8.05
C GLY A 204 13.36 -5.40 7.14
N TYR A 205 14.56 -4.88 6.92
CA TYR A 205 14.79 -3.77 5.99
C TYR A 205 14.76 -4.17 4.52
N ARG A 206 14.82 -5.48 4.22
CA ARG A 206 14.72 -6.01 2.85
C ARG A 206 13.34 -5.79 2.24
N ASP A 207 12.35 -5.53 3.08
CA ASP A 207 11.04 -5.05 2.67
C ASP A 207 11.09 -3.51 2.63
N THR A 208 11.32 -2.96 1.44
CA THR A 208 11.79 -1.57 1.21
C THR A 208 10.87 -0.49 1.80
N GLY A 209 9.64 -0.82 2.19
CA GLY A 209 8.69 0.12 2.79
C GLY A 209 9.21 0.82 4.04
N ALA A 210 9.85 0.09 4.98
CA ALA A 210 10.36 0.69 6.22
C ALA A 210 11.46 1.71 5.96
N ALA A 211 12.42 1.34 5.10
CA ALA A 211 13.53 2.21 4.73
C ALA A 211 13.04 3.44 3.95
N VAL A 212 12.05 3.31 3.05
CA VAL A 212 11.45 4.47 2.37
C VAL A 212 10.81 5.41 3.38
N LEU A 213 10.08 4.91 4.38
CA LEU A 213 9.49 5.77 5.42
C LEU A 213 10.57 6.50 6.23
N GLU A 214 11.61 5.79 6.66
CA GLU A 214 12.73 6.41 7.39
C GLU A 214 13.43 7.48 6.55
N MET A 215 13.72 7.20 5.28
CA MET A 215 14.32 8.18 4.36
C MET A 215 13.41 9.40 4.15
N ARG A 216 12.10 9.21 4.01
CA ARG A 216 11.12 10.31 3.91
C ARG A 216 11.19 11.20 5.15
N VAL A 217 11.01 10.61 6.33
CA VAL A 217 10.98 11.36 7.60
C VAL A 217 12.32 12.06 7.87
N ALA A 218 13.44 11.37 7.61
CA ALA A 218 14.77 11.94 7.71
C ALA A 218 14.96 13.14 6.76
N SER A 219 14.43 13.06 5.53
CA SER A 219 14.49 14.19 4.58
C SER A 219 13.66 15.39 5.06
N TRP A 220 12.53 15.16 5.74
CA TRP A 220 11.70 16.24 6.29
C TRP A 220 12.39 17.01 7.42
N SER A 221 13.24 16.34 8.20
CA SER A 221 14.04 16.94 9.27
C SER A 221 15.44 17.40 8.83
N GLY A 222 15.82 17.14 7.57
CA GLY A 222 17.17 17.43 7.05
C GLY A 222 18.27 16.50 7.58
N ASP A 223 17.91 15.39 8.23
CA ASP A 223 18.87 14.43 8.78
C ASP A 223 19.36 13.47 7.68
N LEU A 224 20.30 13.94 6.86
CA LEU A 224 20.87 13.14 5.77
C LEU A 224 21.69 11.94 6.26
N ALA A 225 22.13 11.94 7.52
CA ALA A 225 22.84 10.80 8.10
C ALA A 225 21.85 9.64 8.35
N LEU A 226 20.67 9.94 8.90
CA LEU A 226 19.60 8.96 9.07
C LEU A 226 19.10 8.42 7.72
N ALA A 227 18.92 9.29 6.72
CA ALA A 227 18.54 8.87 5.38
C ALA A 227 19.57 7.92 4.76
N ARG A 228 20.87 8.19 4.95
CA ARG A 228 21.97 7.33 4.47
C ARG A 228 22.01 5.99 5.18
N ALA A 229 21.77 5.95 6.49
CA ALA A 229 21.70 4.72 7.25
C ALA A 229 20.53 3.83 6.78
N ALA A 230 19.35 4.41 6.59
CA ALA A 230 18.18 3.70 6.04
C ALA A 230 18.47 3.14 4.63
N TYR A 231 19.14 3.90 3.76
CA TYR A 231 19.53 3.45 2.43
C TYR A 231 20.49 2.25 2.46
N GLN A 232 21.49 2.27 3.36
CA GLN A 232 22.44 1.15 3.53
C GLN A 232 21.75 -0.17 3.86
N HIS A 233 20.59 -0.13 4.52
CA HIS A 233 19.84 -1.33 4.87
C HIS A 233 19.07 -1.98 3.71
N ILE A 234 18.73 -1.22 2.66
CA ILE A 234 18.14 -1.77 1.43
C ILE A 234 19.20 -2.56 0.64
N GLY A 235 20.48 -2.19 0.78
CA GLY A 235 21.61 -2.78 0.06
C GLY A 235 21.65 -2.37 -1.42
N ALA A 236 22.75 -2.70 -2.11
CA ALA A 236 22.76 -2.67 -3.56
C ALA A 236 21.99 -3.90 -4.07
N ASP A 237 20.81 -3.73 -4.64
CA ASP A 237 20.18 -4.80 -5.41
C ASP A 237 21.11 -5.11 -6.61
N PRO A 238 21.58 -6.36 -6.81
CA PRO A 238 22.36 -6.72 -7.98
C PRO A 238 21.56 -6.68 -9.30
N SER A 239 20.27 -6.29 -9.26
CA SER A 239 19.49 -5.95 -10.45
C SER A 239 20.17 -4.85 -11.28
N PRO A 240 20.16 -4.95 -12.62
CA PRO A 240 20.68 -3.89 -13.49
C PRO A 240 19.87 -2.58 -13.44
N GLU A 241 18.67 -2.58 -12.85
CA GLU A 241 17.83 -1.38 -12.69
C GLU A 241 17.55 -1.09 -11.21
N ASP A 242 17.76 0.18 -10.82
CA ASP A 242 17.39 0.69 -9.50
C ASP A 242 15.89 0.56 -9.25
N THR A 243 15.51 -0.02 -8.11
CA THR A 243 14.15 0.01 -7.58
C THR A 243 13.70 1.44 -7.28
N ALA A 244 12.38 1.69 -7.23
CA ALA A 244 11.84 3.00 -6.83
C ALA A 244 12.39 3.52 -5.49
N ALA A 245 12.69 2.62 -4.54
CA ALA A 245 13.30 2.97 -3.26
C ALA A 245 14.75 3.45 -3.42
N GLN A 246 15.54 2.82 -4.30
CA GLN A 246 16.91 3.24 -4.60
C GLN A 246 16.93 4.58 -5.33
N VAL A 247 16.09 4.77 -6.35
CA VAL A 247 15.98 6.06 -7.06
C VAL A 247 15.57 7.17 -6.09
N TYR A 248 14.62 6.91 -5.20
CA TYR A 248 14.21 7.89 -4.18
C TYR A 248 15.35 8.23 -3.21
N ALA A 249 16.15 7.24 -2.78
CA ALA A 249 17.31 7.48 -1.93
C ALA A 249 18.34 8.38 -2.63
N ARG A 250 18.60 8.14 -3.93
CA ARG A 250 19.47 8.98 -4.75
C ARG A 250 18.94 10.40 -4.86
N ALA A 251 17.63 10.57 -5.02
CA ALA A 251 16.98 11.88 -5.01
C ALA A 251 17.12 12.62 -3.67
N ILE A 252 17.43 11.94 -2.56
CA ILE A 252 17.74 12.57 -1.27
C ILE A 252 19.25 12.84 -1.12
N LEU A 253 20.08 11.88 -1.52
CA LEU A 253 21.50 11.80 -1.11
C LEU A 253 22.51 12.24 -2.18
N GLU A 254 22.15 12.25 -3.46
CA GLU A 254 23.04 12.60 -4.58
C GLU A 254 22.90 14.07 -4.99
N ALA A 255 23.96 14.60 -5.60
CA ALA A 255 24.01 15.93 -6.20
C ALA A 255 24.69 15.85 -7.59
N PRO A 256 24.12 16.47 -8.64
CA PRO A 256 22.86 17.23 -8.66
C PRO A 256 21.63 16.31 -8.58
N ALA A 257 20.63 16.70 -7.78
CA ALA A 257 19.43 15.89 -7.57
C ALA A 257 18.40 16.07 -8.69
N GLU A 258 18.51 17.14 -9.46
CA GLU A 258 17.61 17.52 -10.55
C GLU A 258 17.51 16.42 -11.61
N GLU A 259 18.64 15.82 -11.99
CA GLU A 259 18.68 14.73 -12.97
C GLU A 259 17.91 13.50 -12.47
N VAL A 260 18.06 13.18 -11.18
CA VAL A 260 17.34 12.07 -10.52
C VAL A 260 15.84 12.38 -10.40
N LEU A 261 15.47 13.62 -10.10
CA LEU A 261 14.05 14.03 -10.04
C LEU A 261 13.39 13.99 -11.42
N ASP A 262 14.10 14.40 -12.46
CA ASP A 262 13.60 14.30 -13.84
C ASP A 262 13.49 12.83 -14.29
N GLU A 263 14.41 11.97 -13.84
CA GLU A 263 14.27 10.51 -14.01
C GLU A 263 13.03 9.97 -13.30
N MET A 264 12.79 10.34 -12.04
CA MET A 264 11.60 9.94 -11.30
C MET A 264 10.31 10.41 -11.98
N LEU A 265 10.28 11.62 -12.53
CA LEU A 265 9.14 12.15 -13.28
C LEU A 265 8.89 11.33 -14.56
N ARG A 266 9.94 10.97 -15.32
CA ARG A 266 9.81 10.09 -16.50
C ARG A 266 9.29 8.71 -16.13
N ARG A 267 9.87 8.07 -15.11
CA ARG A 267 9.42 6.76 -14.59
C ARG A 267 7.96 6.83 -14.14
N ARG A 268 7.55 7.89 -13.43
CA ARG A 268 6.19 8.10 -12.96
C ARG A 268 5.16 8.05 -14.10
N GLN A 269 5.44 8.67 -15.24
CA GLN A 269 4.51 8.71 -16.39
C GLN A 269 4.18 7.31 -16.93
N GLN A 270 5.07 6.34 -16.71
CA GLN A 270 4.91 4.97 -17.18
C GLN A 270 4.20 4.08 -16.15
N ILE A 271 3.98 4.55 -14.91
CA ILE A 271 3.31 3.77 -13.86
C ILE A 271 1.83 3.59 -14.22
N PRO A 272 1.34 2.36 -14.47
CA PRO A 272 -0.06 2.14 -14.85
C PRO A 272 -1.02 2.26 -13.65
N ASN A 273 -0.55 1.93 -12.45
CA ASN A 273 -1.38 1.95 -11.23
C ASN A 273 -1.53 3.38 -10.69
N LEU A 274 -2.75 3.93 -10.70
CA LEU A 274 -3.02 5.32 -10.30
C LEU A 274 -2.58 5.63 -8.87
N ARG A 275 -2.79 4.68 -7.95
CA ARG A 275 -2.42 4.86 -6.54
C ARG A 275 -0.90 4.88 -6.36
N PHE A 276 -0.16 4.00 -7.04
CA PHE A 276 1.31 4.03 -7.00
C PHE A 276 1.88 5.27 -7.72
N ARG A 277 1.25 5.71 -8.82
CA ARG A 277 1.60 6.97 -9.51
C ARG A 277 1.40 8.20 -8.61
N SER A 278 0.36 8.21 -7.79
CA SER A 278 0.12 9.25 -6.78
C SER A 278 1.13 9.19 -5.63
N LEU A 279 1.50 8.00 -5.14
CA LEU A 279 2.59 7.87 -4.17
C LEU A 279 3.90 8.42 -4.72
N SER A 280 4.26 8.07 -5.96
CA SER A 280 5.43 8.62 -6.66
C SER A 280 5.36 10.15 -6.76
N ALA A 281 4.19 10.70 -7.08
CA ALA A 281 3.96 12.15 -7.10
C ALA A 281 4.26 12.81 -5.74
N GLN A 282 3.81 12.21 -4.63
CA GLN A 282 4.07 12.71 -3.27
C GLN A 282 5.57 12.70 -2.94
N LEU A 283 6.27 11.60 -3.25
CA LEU A 283 7.71 11.47 -3.01
C LEU A 283 8.51 12.53 -3.78
N ILE A 284 8.18 12.75 -5.06
CA ILE A 284 8.84 13.77 -5.89
C ILE A 284 8.49 15.17 -5.39
N ALA A 285 7.23 15.44 -5.02
CA ALA A 285 6.79 16.74 -4.51
C ALA A 285 7.50 17.12 -3.21
N GLU A 286 7.72 16.18 -2.30
CA GLU A 286 8.53 16.40 -1.09
C GLU A 286 9.94 16.87 -1.46
N GLN A 287 10.61 16.18 -2.39
CA GLN A 287 11.99 16.50 -2.77
C GLN A 287 12.12 17.79 -3.59
N LEU A 288 11.15 18.12 -4.44
CA LEU A 288 11.06 19.41 -5.13
C LEU A 288 10.89 20.56 -4.13
N ALA A 289 9.98 20.41 -3.16
CA ALA A 289 9.70 21.44 -2.18
C ALA A 289 10.91 21.71 -1.27
N LEU A 290 11.59 20.66 -0.79
CA LEU A 290 12.83 20.77 0.00
C LEU A 290 13.98 21.45 -0.76
N ARG A 291 13.91 21.50 -2.10
CA ARG A 291 14.92 22.13 -2.97
C ARG A 291 14.51 23.52 -3.47
N GLY A 292 13.52 24.14 -2.83
CA GLY A 292 13.09 25.49 -3.19
C GLY A 292 12.30 25.55 -4.49
N GLN A 293 11.65 24.44 -4.89
CA GLN A 293 10.76 24.38 -6.07
C GLN A 293 9.29 24.12 -5.66
N PRO A 294 8.71 24.89 -4.73
CA PRO A 294 7.37 24.63 -4.18
C PRO A 294 6.25 24.73 -5.22
N ARG A 295 6.39 25.60 -6.24
CA ARG A 295 5.41 25.71 -7.33
C ARG A 295 5.31 24.44 -8.18
N ARG A 296 6.45 23.86 -8.58
CA ARG A 296 6.49 22.57 -9.29
C ARG A 296 5.93 21.44 -8.43
N ALA A 297 6.23 21.45 -7.13
CA ALA A 297 5.66 20.50 -6.18
C ALA A 297 4.12 20.63 -6.09
N LEU A 298 3.57 21.85 -6.04
CA LEU A 298 2.12 22.09 -6.01
C LEU A 298 1.44 21.60 -7.30
N GLU A 299 2.04 21.86 -8.47
CA GLU A 299 1.53 21.37 -9.76
C GLU A 299 1.42 19.85 -9.77
N LEU A 300 2.45 19.16 -9.28
CA LEU A 300 2.46 17.70 -9.17
C LEU A 300 1.42 17.17 -8.18
N VAL A 301 1.23 17.85 -7.04
CA VAL A 301 0.14 17.52 -6.09
C VAL A 301 -1.22 17.73 -6.75
N ARG A 302 -1.42 18.82 -7.48
CA ARG A 302 -2.68 19.12 -8.19
C ARG A 302 -3.03 17.98 -9.15
N GLU A 303 -2.07 17.54 -9.97
CA GLU A 303 -2.25 16.38 -10.86
C GLU A 303 -2.68 15.14 -10.07
N ALA A 304 -1.95 14.78 -9.01
CA ALA A 304 -2.23 13.59 -8.22
C ALA A 304 -3.62 13.61 -7.56
N THR A 305 -4.06 14.78 -7.07
CA THR A 305 -5.42 14.95 -6.49
C THR A 305 -6.54 14.84 -7.51
N GLY A 306 -6.25 15.06 -8.80
CA GLY A 306 -7.18 14.87 -9.90
C GLY A 306 -7.47 13.39 -10.18
N GLU A 307 -6.49 12.51 -10.00
CA GLU A 307 -6.61 11.07 -10.30
C GLU A 307 -7.18 10.29 -9.11
N VAL A 308 -6.64 10.48 -7.91
CA VAL A 308 -6.97 9.70 -6.70
C VAL A 308 -7.02 10.58 -5.44
N LEU A 309 -7.49 10.03 -4.32
CA LEU A 309 -7.37 10.68 -3.01
C LEU A 309 -5.90 10.67 -2.59
N VAL A 310 -5.35 11.87 -2.40
CA VAL A 310 -4.06 12.09 -1.74
C VAL A 310 -4.33 12.26 -0.25
N ASP A 311 -3.42 11.81 0.61
CA ASP A 311 -3.60 11.94 2.06
C ASP A 311 -3.71 13.41 2.49
N ILE A 312 -4.84 13.77 3.12
CA ILE A 312 -5.07 15.11 3.68
C ILE A 312 -4.07 15.43 4.79
N GLU A 313 -3.72 14.47 5.65
CA GLU A 313 -2.78 14.71 6.75
C GLU A 313 -1.39 15.08 6.21
N TRP A 314 -0.95 14.38 5.17
CA TRP A 314 0.30 14.67 4.49
C TRP A 314 0.29 16.08 3.88
N LEU A 315 -0.75 16.42 3.10
CA LEU A 315 -0.83 17.73 2.43
C LEU A 315 -0.83 18.89 3.44
N GLU A 316 -1.52 18.71 4.57
CA GLU A 316 -1.68 19.76 5.57
C GLU A 316 -0.52 19.83 6.58
N ARG A 317 0.18 18.72 6.86
CA ARG A 317 1.15 18.63 7.97
C ARG A 317 2.57 18.25 7.58
N CYS A 318 2.81 17.72 6.38
CA CYS A 318 4.16 17.33 5.97
C CYS A 318 5.13 18.52 6.05
N PRO A 319 6.24 18.44 6.81
CA PRO A 319 7.18 19.56 6.96
C PRO A 319 7.79 20.01 5.63
N ALA A 320 8.08 19.06 4.74
CA ALA A 320 8.61 19.34 3.39
C ALA A 320 7.70 20.24 2.55
N LEU A 321 6.38 20.24 2.80
CA LEU A 321 5.40 21.02 2.04
C LEU A 321 5.12 22.41 2.63
N THR A 322 5.95 22.90 3.56
CA THR A 322 5.69 24.19 4.24
C THR A 322 5.61 25.35 3.25
N GLU A 323 6.53 25.45 2.30
CA GLU A 323 6.49 26.49 1.26
C GLU A 323 5.39 26.23 0.22
N VAL A 324 5.09 24.96 -0.08
CA VAL A 324 3.98 24.56 -0.99
C VAL A 324 2.63 25.09 -0.48
N ARG A 325 2.42 25.09 0.84
CA ARG A 325 1.18 25.63 1.44
C ARG A 325 1.02 27.14 1.29
N ARG A 326 2.10 27.86 0.95
CA ARG A 326 2.10 29.32 0.72
C ARG A 326 1.94 29.68 -0.76
N GLU A 327 2.08 28.71 -1.66
CA GLU A 327 1.96 28.93 -3.10
C GLU A 327 0.52 29.34 -3.51
N PRO A 328 0.39 30.26 -4.48
CA PRO A 328 -0.89 30.55 -5.11
C PRO A 328 -1.54 29.27 -5.67
N GLY A 329 -2.84 29.09 -5.40
CA GLY A 329 -3.60 27.92 -5.84
C GLY A 329 -3.57 26.73 -4.88
N TYR A 330 -2.82 26.79 -3.76
CA TYR A 330 -2.88 25.74 -2.73
C TYR A 330 -4.29 25.55 -2.17
N ALA A 331 -5.01 26.64 -1.92
CA ALA A 331 -6.37 26.60 -1.40
C ALA A 331 -7.34 25.84 -2.32
N GLU A 332 -7.17 25.98 -3.63
CA GLU A 332 -7.99 25.28 -4.65
C GLU A 332 -7.70 23.77 -4.65
N VAL A 333 -6.41 23.39 -4.63
CA VAL A 333 -5.98 21.98 -4.54
C VAL A 333 -6.51 21.34 -3.26
N ARG A 334 -6.41 22.04 -2.13
CA ARG A 334 -6.92 21.58 -0.84
C ARG A 334 -8.44 21.40 -0.85
N GLU A 335 -9.20 22.33 -1.43
CA GLU A 335 -10.65 22.21 -1.48
C GLU A 335 -11.09 21.10 -2.44
N ALA A 336 -10.43 20.94 -3.59
CA ALA A 336 -10.67 19.82 -4.50
C ALA A 336 -10.45 18.48 -3.81
N LEU A 337 -9.35 18.36 -3.05
CA LEU A 337 -9.06 17.17 -2.27
C LEU A 337 -10.12 16.89 -1.20
N ARG A 338 -10.55 17.92 -0.45
CA ARG A 338 -11.61 17.80 0.56
C ARG A 338 -12.95 17.41 -0.05
N LYS A 339 -13.30 17.94 -1.22
CA LYS A 339 -14.50 17.53 -1.97
C LYS A 339 -14.45 16.05 -2.30
N ARG A 340 -13.29 15.55 -2.77
CA ARG A 340 -13.09 14.12 -3.04
C ARG A 340 -13.20 13.28 -1.77
N ALA A 341 -12.60 13.72 -0.66
CA ALA A 341 -12.69 13.05 0.63
C ALA A 341 -14.13 12.94 1.15
N ARG A 342 -14.96 13.98 0.95
CA ARG A 342 -16.39 13.92 1.27
C ARG A 342 -17.13 12.90 0.39
N ALA A 343 -16.79 12.84 -0.90
CA ALA A 343 -17.38 11.91 -1.84
C ALA A 343 -17.06 10.43 -1.55
N VAL A 344 -16.04 10.11 -0.75
CA VAL A 344 -15.74 8.73 -0.29
C VAL A 344 -16.96 8.06 0.38
N TRP A 345 -17.83 8.86 1.01
CA TRP A 345 -18.92 8.40 1.86
C TRP A 345 -20.31 8.66 1.29
N SER A 346 -20.40 9.26 0.10
CA SER A 346 -21.64 9.41 -0.67
C SER A 346 -21.88 8.18 -1.51
#